data_AF-A0A952VSE9-F1
#
_entry.id   AF-A0A952VSE9-F1
#
_cell.length_a   1.000
_cell.length_b   1.000
_cell.length_c   1.000
_cell.angle_alpha   90.00
_cell.angle_beta   90.00
_cell.angle_gamma   90.00
#
_symmetry.space_group_name_H-M   'P 1'
#
loop_
_entity.id
_entity.type
_entity.pdbx_description
1 polymer ?
#
loop_
_entity_poly.entity_id
_entity_poly.type
_entity_poly.pdbx_seq_one_letter_code
_entity_poly.pdbx_strand_id
1 'polypeptide(L)'
;MKDRSALAQGWFRKADSDLADARRTTASEGPYDTACFHAQQAVEKYLKGVLAWRGLEIPRSHDLEELQRLCIQRELWPDLGPVISPT
;
A
#
# COMPACT_ATOMS: atom_id res chain seq x y z
N MET A 1 -22.08 0.24 8.62
CA MET A 1 -21.47 0.17 7.26
C MET A 1 -20.78 1.46 6.82
N LYS A 2 -21.31 2.66 7.14
CA LYS A 2 -20.74 3.97 6.76
C LYS A 2 -19.30 4.24 7.25
N ASP A 3 -18.88 3.63 8.35
CA ASP A 3 -17.61 3.90 9.02
C ASP A 3 -16.39 3.37 8.26
N ARG A 4 -16.45 2.11 7.78
CA ARG A 4 -15.36 1.46 7.02
C ARG A 4 -14.99 2.19 5.74
N SER A 5 -16.02 2.62 4.98
CA SER A 5 -15.81 3.35 3.73
C SER A 5 -15.20 4.73 3.96
N ALA A 6 -15.63 5.45 5.00
CA ALA A 6 -15.06 6.74 5.36
C ALA A 6 -13.60 6.60 5.83
N LEU A 7 -13.31 5.59 6.64
CA LEU A 7 -11.95 5.28 7.08
C LEU A 7 -11.03 4.93 5.90
N ALA A 8 -11.49 4.08 4.98
CA ALA A 8 -10.75 3.73 3.77
C ALA A 8 -10.46 4.96 2.89
N GLN A 9 -11.45 5.83 2.67
CA GLN A 9 -11.27 7.08 1.94
C GLN A 9 -10.28 8.03 2.63
N GLY A 10 -10.23 8.03 3.97
CA GLY A 10 -9.22 8.76 4.72
C GLY A 10 -7.80 8.28 4.43
N TRP A 11 -7.60 6.97 4.33
CA TRP A 11 -6.32 6.37 3.95
C TRP A 11 -5.96 6.67 2.49
N PHE A 12 -6.91 6.50 1.56
CA PHE A 12 -6.67 6.75 0.14
C PHE A 12 -6.28 8.20 -0.13
N ARG A 13 -6.95 9.18 0.49
CA ARG A 13 -6.56 10.60 0.33
C ARG A 13 -5.13 10.88 0.81
N LYS A 14 -4.68 10.23 1.88
CA LYS A 14 -3.29 10.37 2.34
C LYS A 14 -2.32 9.70 1.37
N ALA A 15 -2.65 8.51 0.88
CA ALA A 15 -1.86 7.80 -0.13
C ALA A 15 -1.73 8.59 -1.44
N ASP A 16 -2.80 9.25 -1.88
CA ASP A 16 -2.81 10.15 -3.04
C ASP A 16 -1.85 11.32 -2.83
N SER A 17 -1.82 11.90 -1.63
CA SER A 17 -0.89 12.98 -1.29
C SER A 17 0.57 12.52 -1.42
N ASP A 18 0.91 11.37 -0.82
CA ASP A 18 2.27 10.83 -0.93
C ASP A 18 2.64 10.49 -2.37
N LEU A 19 1.72 9.91 -3.14
CA LEU A 19 1.95 9.63 -4.55
C LEU A 19 2.18 10.92 -5.37
N ALA A 20 1.45 11.99 -5.06
CA ALA A 20 1.65 13.28 -5.69
C ALA A 20 3.01 13.90 -5.32
N ASP A 21 3.44 13.77 -4.07
CA ASP A 21 4.77 14.21 -3.61
C ASP A 21 5.87 13.44 -4.33
N ALA A 22 5.80 12.10 -4.36
CA ALA A 22 6.76 11.25 -5.08
C ALA A 22 6.88 11.65 -6.56
N ARG A 23 5.75 11.86 -7.24
CA ARG A 23 5.73 12.30 -8.65
C ARG A 23 6.36 13.68 -8.84
N ARG A 24 6.06 14.63 -7.97
CA ARG A 24 6.63 15.99 -8.03
C ARG A 24 8.14 15.96 -7.82
N THR A 25 8.62 15.21 -6.84
CA THR A 25 10.05 15.07 -6.54
C THR A 25 10.82 14.37 -7.67
N THR A 26 10.24 13.33 -8.27
CA THR A 26 10.87 12.69 -9.44
C THR A 26 10.89 13.62 -10.65
N ALA A 27 9.82 14.39 -10.88
CA ALA A 27 9.76 15.36 -11.98
C ALA A 27 10.71 16.55 -11.79
N SER A 28 11.10 16.86 -10.55
CA SER A 28 12.15 17.84 -10.25
C SER A 28 13.57 17.26 -10.28
N GLU A 29 13.75 16.06 -10.82
CA GLU A 29 15.04 15.34 -10.90
C GLU A 29 15.68 15.10 -9.53
N GLY A 30 14.84 14.95 -8.49
CA GLY A 30 15.26 14.60 -7.14
C GLY A 30 14.77 15.59 -6.07
N PRO A 31 15.17 15.36 -4.80
CA PRO A 31 16.05 14.27 -4.35
C PRO A 31 15.33 12.89 -4.35
N TYR A 32 15.95 11.89 -4.99
CA TYR A 32 15.29 10.61 -5.30
C TYR A 32 15.02 9.73 -4.08
N ASP A 33 15.81 9.86 -3.02
CA ASP A 33 15.56 9.22 -1.72
C ASP A 33 14.20 9.66 -1.13
N THR A 34 13.88 10.94 -1.24
CA THR A 34 12.60 11.52 -0.81
C THR A 34 11.46 11.03 -1.69
N ALA A 35 11.67 10.93 -3.01
CA ALA A 35 10.68 10.34 -3.91
C ALA A 35 10.38 8.88 -3.56
N CYS A 36 11.42 8.08 -3.28
CA CYS A 36 11.28 6.68 -2.85
C CYS A 36 10.56 6.55 -1.50
N PHE A 37 10.86 7.43 -0.54
CA PHE A 37 10.16 7.47 0.75
C PHE A 37 8.65 7.70 0.56
N HIS A 38 8.27 8.71 -0.21
CA HIS A 38 6.86 8.98 -0.49
C HIS A 38 6.19 7.88 -1.31
N ALA A 39 6.90 7.24 -2.25
CA ALA A 39 6.37 6.10 -2.98
C ALA A 39 6.05 4.92 -2.05
N GLN A 40 6.95 4.56 -1.14
CA GLN A 40 6.73 3.52 -0.13
C GLN A 40 5.52 3.88 0.76
N GLN A 41 5.46 5.12 1.22
CA GLN A 41 4.36 5.62 2.05
C GLN A 41 3.00 5.57 1.35
N ALA A 42 2.95 5.91 0.06
CA ALA A 42 1.74 5.81 -0.73
C ALA A 42 1.21 4.36 -0.75
N VAL A 43 2.08 3.39 -1.06
CA VAL A 43 1.71 1.96 -1.09
C VAL A 43 1.24 1.48 0.28
N GLU A 44 1.96 1.81 1.36
CA GLU A 44 1.59 1.47 2.73
C GLU A 44 0.17 1.95 3.07
N LYS A 45 -0.13 3.22 2.75
CA LYS A 45 -1.43 3.83 3.05
C LYS A 45 -2.55 3.28 2.16
N TYR A 46 -2.28 2.94 0.91
CA TYR A 46 -3.26 2.24 0.06
C TYR A 46 -3.63 0.87 0.64
N LEU A 47 -2.64 0.06 1.04
CA LEU A 47 -2.89 -1.25 1.65
C LEU A 47 -3.70 -1.11 2.94
N LYS A 48 -3.35 -0.16 3.81
CA LYS A 48 -4.14 0.15 5.02
C LYS A 48 -5.58 0.57 4.71
N GLY A 49 -5.78 1.32 3.62
CA GLY A 49 -7.12 1.67 3.13
C GLY A 49 -7.92 0.46 2.64
N VAL A 50 -7.27 -0.51 2.00
CA VAL A 50 -7.91 -1.78 1.60
C VAL A 50 -8.32 -2.60 2.83
N LEU A 51 -7.46 -2.71 3.85
CA LEU A 51 -7.80 -3.37 5.11
C LEU A 51 -9.00 -2.69 5.79
N ALA A 52 -8.98 -1.35 5.87
CA ALA A 52 -10.08 -0.55 6.41
C ALA A 52 -11.40 -0.81 5.67
N TRP A 53 -11.36 -0.85 4.33
CA TRP A 53 -12.53 -1.09 3.50
C TRP A 53 -13.13 -2.48 3.75
N ARG A 54 -12.27 -3.49 3.93
CA ARG A 54 -12.67 -4.85 4.29
C ARG A 54 -13.12 -5.00 5.74
N GLY A 55 -12.86 -4.00 6.58
CA GLY A 55 -13.13 -4.05 8.02
C GLY A 55 -12.17 -4.97 8.78
N LEU A 56 -10.96 -5.15 8.24
CA LEU A 56 -9.88 -5.85 8.91
C LEU A 56 -9.13 -4.90 9.84
N GLU A 57 -8.47 -5.46 10.85
CA GLU A 57 -7.58 -4.70 11.72
C GLU A 57 -6.41 -4.14 10.91
N ILE A 58 -6.03 -2.89 11.20
CA ILE A 58 -4.91 -2.22 10.56
C ILE A 58 -3.70 -2.32 11.50
N PRO A 59 -2.71 -3.16 11.20
CA PRO A 59 -1.57 -3.34 12.09
C PRO A 59 -0.73 -2.06 12.17
N ARG A 60 -0.10 -1.84 13.31
CA ARG A 60 0.96 -0.83 13.48
C ARG A 60 2.28 -1.36 12.93
N SER A 61 2.30 -1.61 11.63
CA SER A 61 3.46 -2.09 10.87
C SER A 61 3.75 -1.16 9.69
N HIS A 62 5.01 -1.10 9.31
CA HIS A 62 5.53 -0.47 8.09
C HIS A 62 6.00 -1.50 7.06
N ASP A 63 5.84 -2.79 7.37
CA ASP A 63 6.18 -3.89 6.47
C ASP A 63 5.12 -4.00 5.37
N LEU A 64 5.52 -3.67 4.13
CA LEU A 64 4.64 -3.72 2.98
C LEU A 64 4.24 -5.15 2.60
N GLU A 65 5.12 -6.14 2.82
CA GLU A 65 4.79 -7.54 2.52
C GLU A 65 3.75 -8.07 3.50
N GLU A 66 3.88 -7.73 4.78
CA GLU A 66 2.87 -8.07 5.79
C GLU A 66 1.52 -7.45 5.44
N LEU A 67 1.49 -6.15 5.14
CA LEU A 67 0.28 -5.44 4.74
C LEU A 67 -0.33 -6.03 3.46
N GLN A 68 0.51 -6.40 2.48
CA GLN A 68 0.09 -7.07 1.26
C GLN A 68 -0.54 -8.42 1.58
N ARG A 69 0.13 -9.26 2.40
CA ARG A 69 -0.37 -10.58 2.83
C ARG A 69 -1.76 -10.48 3.47
N LEU A 70 -1.97 -9.50 4.35
CA LEU A 70 -3.27 -9.23 4.95
C LEU A 70 -4.31 -8.76 3.91
N CYS A 71 -3.89 -7.98 2.92
CA CYS A 71 -4.76 -7.55 1.81
C CYS A 71 -5.10 -8.68 0.83
N ILE A 72 -4.27 -9.72 0.72
CA ILE A 72 -4.54 -10.86 -0.19
C ILE A 72 -5.14 -12.06 0.52
N GLN A 73 -5.30 -12.03 1.86
CA GLN A 73 -6.03 -13.05 2.62
C GLN A 73 -7.48 -13.17 2.11
N ARG A 74 -7.62 -14.00 1.09
CA ARG A 74 -8.73 -14.92 0.83
C ARG A 74 -8.27 -16.27 1.39
N GLU A 75 -9.19 -17.10 1.86
CA GLU A 75 -8.93 -18.49 2.24
C GLU A 75 -8.24 -19.38 1.17
N LEU A 76 -7.83 -18.87 0.00
CA LEU A 76 -7.20 -19.64 -1.08
C LEU A 76 -6.29 -18.72 -1.92
N TRP A 77 -5.04 -18.52 -1.53
CA TRP A 77 -3.99 -18.28 -2.53
C TRP A 77 -3.32 -19.63 -2.72
N PRO A 78 -3.58 -20.38 -3.83
CA PRO A 78 -2.83 -21.59 -4.08
C PRO A 78 -1.37 -21.18 -4.18
N ASP A 79 -0.52 -21.92 -3.47
CA ASP A 79 0.93 -21.77 -3.47
C ASP A 79 1.42 -21.67 -4.92
N LEU A 80 1.71 -20.44 -5.37
CA LEU A 80 2.40 -20.22 -6.63
C LEU A 80 3.87 -20.43 -6.28
N GLY A 81 4.29 -21.70 -6.33
CA GLY A 81 5.68 -22.10 -6.18
C GLY A 81 6.62 -21.25 -7.06
N PRO A 82 7.95 -21.35 -6.83
CA PRO A 82 8.91 -20.34 -7.26
C PRO A 82 8.76 -19.98 -8.75
N VAL A 83 8.37 -18.73 -9.01
CA VAL A 83 8.35 -18.14 -10.35
C VAL A 83 9.78 -17.83 -10.75
N ILE A 84 10.55 -18.87 -11.07
CA ILE A 84 11.75 -18.75 -11.89
C ILE A 84 11.90 -20.05 -12.67
N SER A 85 11.55 -20.01 -13.96
CA SER A 85 12.11 -20.97 -14.92
C SER A 85 13.41 -20.38 -15.45
N PRO A 86 14.58 -21.00 -15.22
CA PRO A 86 15.82 -20.54 -15.84
C PRO A 86 15.79 -20.89 -17.33
N THR A 87 16.10 -19.91 -18.17
CA THR A 87 16.60 -20.11 -19.54
C THR A 87 18.11 -20.02 -19.53
#